data_AF-A0A1V2I0Y6-F1
#
_entry.id   AF-A0A1V2I0Y6-F1
#
_cell.length_a   1.000
_cell.length_b   1.000
_cell.length_c   1.000
_cell.angle_alpha   90.00
_cell.angle_beta   90.00
_cell.angle_gamma   90.00
#
_symmetry.space_group_name_H-M   'P 1'
#
loop_
_entity.id
_entity.type
_entity.pdbx_description
1 polymer ?
#
loop_
_entity_poly.entity_id
_entity_poly.type
_entity_poly.pdbx_seq_one_letter_code
_entity_poly.pdbx_strand_id
1 'polypeptide(L)'
;MAIPRRIPVAFADVFPNGAYVLGVEPSNDFEKMRAKAPDPQELDKETGVRLWAVRIMDADPTARTAELKVKIAAETAPALPEPIPGTPFRPVEL
;
A
#
# COMPACT_ATOMS: atom_id res chain seq x y z
N MET A 1 -29.28 2.49 9.02
CA MET A 1 -28.20 3.44 8.66
C MET A 1 -26.96 2.61 8.41
N ALA A 2 -26.39 2.62 7.21
CA ALA A 2 -25.19 1.84 6.90
C ALA A 2 -23.96 2.63 7.36
N ILE A 3 -23.12 2.02 8.20
CA ILE A 3 -21.84 2.62 8.60
C ILE A 3 -20.90 2.50 7.39
N PRO A 4 -20.31 3.59 6.89
CA PRO A 4 -19.30 3.50 5.84
C PRO A 4 -18.15 2.62 6.33
N ARG A 5 -17.81 1.58 5.55
CA ARG A 5 -16.75 0.62 5.94
C ARG A 5 -15.34 1.23 5.89
N ARG A 6 -15.17 2.30 5.13
CA ARG A 6 -13.91 3.02 4.96
C ARG A 6 -13.94 4.28 5.80
N ILE A 7 -13.01 4.37 6.76
CA ILE A 7 -12.82 5.54 7.61
C ILE A 7 -11.68 6.35 6.97
N PRO A 8 -11.94 7.59 6.51
CA PRO A 8 -10.86 8.44 6.04
C PRO A 8 -9.93 8.79 7.21
N VAL A 9 -8.63 8.66 6.99
CA VAL A 9 -7.57 9.00 7.95
C VAL A 9 -6.50 9.78 7.21
N ALA A 10 -5.86 10.75 7.87
CA ALA A 10 -4.72 11.43 7.28
C ALA A 10 -3.47 10.52 7.38
N PHE A 11 -2.54 10.67 6.45
CA PHE A 11 -1.29 9.91 6.47
C PHE A 11 -0.53 10.13 7.79
N ALA A 12 -0.41 11.38 8.22
CA ALA A 12 0.26 11.75 9.47
C ALA A 12 -0.38 11.17 10.74
N ASP A 13 -1.66 10.79 10.71
CA ASP A 13 -2.33 10.13 11.84
C ASP A 13 -1.93 8.66 11.96
N VAL A 14 -1.56 8.02 10.83
CA VAL A 14 -1.17 6.60 10.77
C VAL A 14 0.34 6.45 10.86
N PHE A 15 1.10 7.35 10.23
CA PHE A 15 2.56 7.33 10.16
C PHE A 15 3.16 8.64 10.69
N PRO A 16 3.06 8.91 12.00
CA PRO A 16 3.50 10.17 12.60
C PRO A 16 5.02 10.41 12.48
N ASN A 17 5.80 9.34 12.35
CA ASN A 17 7.26 9.42 12.16
C ASN A 17 7.67 9.32 10.68
N GLY A 18 6.70 9.26 9.77
CA GLY A 18 6.91 8.99 8.36
C GLY A 18 7.00 7.50 8.04
N ALA A 19 7.09 7.19 6.74
CA ALA A 19 7.24 5.84 6.25
C ALA A 19 8.14 5.81 5.01
N TYR A 20 8.78 4.66 4.78
CA TYR A 20 9.66 4.42 3.65
C TYR A 20 9.11 3.31 2.75
N VAL A 21 9.13 3.50 1.43
CA VAL A 21 8.69 2.48 0.48
C VAL A 21 9.78 1.43 0.27
N LEU A 22 9.40 0.17 0.41
CA LEU A 22 10.26 -0.99 0.15
C LEU A 22 9.99 -1.63 -1.22
N GLY A 23 8.74 -1.55 -1.70
CA GLY A 23 8.38 -2.09 -3.02
C GLY A 23 6.89 -2.01 -3.32
N VAL A 24 6.56 -2.30 -4.58
CA VAL A 24 5.19 -2.31 -5.11
C VAL A 24 4.96 -3.63 -5.81
N GLU A 25 3.87 -4.31 -5.48
CA GLU A 25 3.45 -5.56 -6.11
C GLU A 25 1.94 -5.58 -6.39
N PRO A 26 1.44 -6.35 -7.38
CA PRO A 26 0.01 -6.55 -7.57
C PRO A 26 -0.64 -7.18 -6.33
N SER A 27 -1.75 -6.61 -5.83
CA SER A 27 -2.55 -7.27 -4.80
C SER A 27 -3.42 -8.33 -5.47
N ASN A 28 -3.14 -9.62 -5.22
CA ASN A 28 -3.87 -10.71 -5.85
C ASN A 28 -5.04 -11.20 -4.97
N ASP A 29 -6.16 -11.50 -5.62
CA ASP A 29 -7.30 -12.17 -4.99
C ASP A 29 -6.99 -13.66 -4.82
N PHE A 30 -7.11 -14.15 -3.59
CA PHE A 30 -6.74 -15.53 -3.25
C PHE A 30 -7.61 -16.58 -3.96
N GLU A 31 -8.90 -16.32 -4.14
CA GLU A 31 -9.81 -17.25 -4.82
C GLU A 31 -9.52 -17.29 -6.32
N LYS A 32 -9.25 -16.14 -6.95
CA LYS A 32 -8.81 -16.08 -8.35
C LYS A 32 -7.47 -16.79 -8.57
N MET A 33 -6.51 -16.60 -7.67
CA MET A 33 -5.23 -17.32 -7.69
C MET A 33 -5.44 -18.83 -7.59
N ARG A 34 -6.30 -19.28 -6.67
CA ARG A 34 -6.62 -20.71 -6.49
C ARG A 34 -7.32 -21.30 -7.70
N ALA A 35 -8.19 -20.52 -8.36
CA ALA A 35 -8.85 -20.89 -9.60
C ALA A 35 -7.95 -20.80 -10.85
N LYS A 36 -6.68 -20.37 -10.69
CA LYS A 36 -5.73 -20.13 -11.80
C LYS A 36 -6.30 -19.19 -12.87
N ALA A 37 -7.02 -18.15 -12.43
CA ALA A 37 -7.54 -17.15 -13.33
C ALA A 37 -6.40 -16.44 -14.09
N PRO A 38 -6.58 -16.07 -15.37
CA PRO A 38 -5.56 -15.36 -16.15
C PRO A 38 -5.14 -14.02 -15.54
N ASP A 39 -6.08 -13.29 -14.94
CA ASP A 39 -5.83 -12.06 -14.19
C ASP A 39 -6.33 -12.22 -12.75
N PRO A 40 -5.44 -12.63 -11.82
CA PRO A 40 -5.80 -12.82 -10.42
C PRO A 40 -5.78 -11.50 -9.63
N GLN A 41 -5.47 -10.36 -10.24
CA GLN A 41 -5.36 -9.11 -9.51
C GLN A 41 -6.72 -8.69 -8.92
N GLU A 42 -6.67 -8.20 -7.70
CA GLU A 42 -7.80 -7.65 -6.98
C GLU A 42 -8.16 -6.29 -7.58
N LEU A 43 -9.47 -6.05 -7.71
CA LEU A 43 -10.01 -4.76 -8.13
C LEU A 43 -10.68 -4.11 -6.93
N ASP A 44 -10.55 -2.80 -6.82
CA ASP A 44 -11.28 -2.03 -5.83
C ASP A 44 -12.79 -2.17 -6.06
N LYS A 45 -13.53 -2.47 -5.00
CA LYS A 45 -14.97 -2.78 -5.09
C LYS A 45 -15.83 -1.54 -5.40
N GLU A 46 -15.31 -0.35 -5.14
CA GLU A 46 -16.03 0.91 -5.35
C GLU A 46 -15.69 1.52 -6.72
N THR A 47 -14.41 1.55 -7.08
CA THR A 47 -13.94 2.22 -8.32
C THR A 47 -13.67 1.25 -9.48
N GLY A 48 -13.50 -0.04 -9.22
CA GLY A 48 -13.17 -1.06 -10.22
C GLY A 48 -11.72 -1.05 -10.70
N VAL A 49 -10.86 -0.17 -10.18
CA VAL A 49 -9.44 -0.10 -10.59
C VAL A 49 -8.58 -1.15 -9.90
N ARG A 50 -7.40 -1.41 -10.43
CA ARG A 50 -6.45 -2.40 -9.87
C ARG A 50 -5.96 -1.99 -8.48
N LEU A 51 -5.86 -2.97 -7.59
CA LEU A 51 -5.22 -2.80 -6.29
C LEU A 51 -3.75 -3.22 -6.34
N TRP A 52 -2.90 -2.35 -5.79
CA TRP A 52 -1.47 -2.53 -5.63
C TRP A 52 -1.14 -2.62 -4.16
N ALA A 53 -0.38 -3.64 -3.76
CA ALA A 53 0.17 -3.73 -2.42
C ALA A 53 1.52 -3.00 -2.40
N VAL A 54 1.55 -1.86 -1.72
CA VAL A 54 2.78 -1.11 -1.47
C VAL A 54 3.32 -1.54 -0.11
N ARG A 55 4.49 -2.14 -0.13
CA ARG A 55 5.21 -2.53 1.09
C ARG A 55 5.96 -1.31 1.61
N ILE A 56 5.68 -0.93 2.84
CA ILE A 56 6.28 0.22 3.51
C ILE A 56 6.94 -0.21 4.82
N MET A 57 7.92 0.59 5.25
CA MET A 57 8.53 0.52 6.56
C MET A 57 8.08 1.74 7.38
N ASP A 58 7.43 1.52 8.52
CA ASP A 58 7.14 2.55 9.50
C ASP A 58 8.44 3.02 10.16
N ALA A 59 8.62 4.33 10.26
CA ALA A 59 9.77 4.93 10.91
C ALA A 59 9.64 5.02 12.44
N ASP A 60 8.50 4.65 13.02
CA ASP A 60 8.29 4.62 14.46
C ASP A 60 9.18 3.54 15.13
N PRO A 61 10.14 3.92 15.99
CA PRO A 61 11.02 2.98 16.68
C PRO A 61 10.28 2.09 17.69
N THR A 62 9.07 2.48 18.08
CA THR A 62 8.22 1.73 19.01
C THR A 62 7.16 0.88 18.31
N ALA A 63 7.11 0.92 16.98
CA ALA A 63 6.17 0.12 16.20
C ALA A 63 6.36 -1.37 16.47
N ARG A 64 5.27 -2.04 16.85
CA ARG A 64 5.26 -3.50 17.02
C ARG A 64 5.56 -4.25 15.71
N THR A 65 5.22 -3.64 14.57
CA THR A 65 5.47 -4.21 13.25
C THR A 65 5.98 -3.09 12.36
N ALA A 66 7.28 -3.14 12.05
CA ALA A 66 7.92 -2.12 11.23
C ALA A 66 7.52 -2.20 9.75
N GLU A 67 7.13 -3.37 9.23
CA GLU A 67 6.79 -3.54 7.82
C GLU A 67 5.30 -3.79 7.61
N LEU A 68 4.68 -2.99 6.75
CA LEU A 68 3.25 -3.00 6.52
C LEU A 68 2.95 -3.00 5.01
N LYS A 69 1.76 -3.49 4.62
CA LYS A 69 1.28 -3.42 3.24
C LYS A 69 0.09 -2.47 3.16
N VAL A 70 0.23 -1.40 2.39
CA VAL A 70 -0.85 -0.46 2.08
C VAL A 70 -1.40 -0.80 0.70
N LYS A 71 -2.71 -1.03 0.61
CA LYS A 71 -3.36 -1.25 -0.69
C LYS A 71 -3.74 0.08 -1.31
N ILE A 72 -3.25 0.34 -2.52
CA ILE A 72 -3.54 1.54 -3.30
C ILE A 72 -4.32 1.16 -4.55
N ALA A 73 -5.40 1.88 -4.81
CA ALA A 73 -6.21 1.74 -6.00
C ALA A 73 -5.65 2.63 -7.12
N ALA A 74 -5.14 2.03 -8.20
CA ALA A 74 -4.55 2.75 -9.33
C ALA A 74 -4.56 1.89 -10.60
N GLU A 75 -4.71 2.52 -11.78
CA GLU A 75 -4.70 1.80 -13.07
C GLU A 75 -3.35 1.12 -13.37
N THR A 76 -2.26 1.77 -12.97
CA THR A 76 -0.88 1.29 -13.14
C THR A 76 -0.15 1.23 -11.81
N ALA A 77 1.00 0.53 -11.77
CA ALA A 77 1.84 0.47 -10.59
C ALA A 77 2.24 1.89 -10.13
N PRO A 78 2.05 2.23 -8.84
CA PRO A 78 2.58 3.47 -8.29
C PRO A 78 4.09 3.58 -8.51
N ALA A 79 4.55 4.74 -8.94
CA ALA A 79 5.98 5.01 -9.06
C ALA A 79 6.62 5.09 -7.67
N LEU A 80 7.84 4.55 -7.54
CA LEU A 80 8.60 4.64 -6.30
C LEU A 80 9.20 6.05 -6.15
N PRO A 81 9.13 6.65 -4.95
CA PRO A 81 9.84 7.89 -4.64
C PRO A 81 11.36 7.75 -4.82
N GLU A 82 12.04 8.88 -5.04
CA GLU A 82 13.49 8.91 -5.10
C GLU A 82 14.11 8.58 -3.73
N PRO A 83 15.23 7.85 -3.69
CA PRO A 83 15.91 7.57 -2.43
C PRO A 83 16.57 8.84 -1.88
N ILE A 84 16.64 8.95 -0.55
CA ILE A 84 17.38 10.02 0.13
C ILE A 84 18.87 9.85 -0.19
N PRO A 85 19.58 10.91 -0.64
CA PRO A 85 20.99 10.84 -0.99
C PRO A 85 21.84 10.21 0.11
N GLY A 86 22.63 9.19 -0.26
CA GLY A 86 23.50 8.47 0.69
C GLY A 86 22.82 7.34 1.47
N THR A 87 21.53 7.06 1.24
CA THR A 87 20.80 5.94 1.87
C THR A 87 19.98 5.16 0.84
N PRO A 88 19.57 3.91 1.14
CA PRO A 88 18.64 3.16 0.29
C PRO A 88 17.16 3.51 0.54
N PHE A 89 16.86 4.45 1.45
CA PHE A 89 15.50 4.72 1.91
C PHE A 89 14.74 5.68 0.99
N ARG A 90 13.49 5.33 0.66
CA ARG A 90 12.60 6.09 -0.22
C ARG A 90 11.39 6.63 0.57
N PRO A 91 11.31 7.93 0.90
CA PRO A 91 10.24 8.47 1.75
C PRO A 91 8.89 8.52 0.99
N VAL A 92 7.80 8.18 1.68
CA VAL A 92 6.43 8.14 1.10
C VAL A 92 5.82 9.54 0.94
N GLU A 93 6.15 10.47 1.84
CA GLU A 93 5.85 11.91 1.74
C GLU A 93 7.14 12.70 2.06
N LEU A 94 7.25 13.89 1.47
CA LEU A 94 8.33 14.86 1.70
C LEU A 94 7.94 15.88 2.76
#